data_AF-A0A532EJK3-F1
#
_entry.id   AF-A0A532EJK3-F1
#
_cell.length_a   1.000
_cell.length_b   1.000
_cell.length_c   1.000
_cell.angle_alpha   90.00
_cell.angle_beta   90.00
_cell.angle_gamma   90.00
#
_symmetry.space_group_name_H-M   'P 1'
#
loop_
_entity.id
_entity.type
_entity.pdbx_description
1 polymer ?
#
loop_
_entity_poly.entity_id
_entity_poly.type
_entity_poly.pdbx_seq_one_letter_code
_entity_poly.pdbx_strand_id
1 'polypeptide(L)'
;MNLSDSDVRLKHGQITDTASFPATPARSAMPAWYADLLDSVAQRITTGRPRAIAAANHELLATYWGIGRDILDRQSEEGWGTKVIDRLSTDLRGRFPDGRGYSPRNLKYMRAFAAAWPDFTVVQAGLAQLPWYHQIALIEKLDDPDQRRWYAAAAVEQGWSRDVLVHHIDGRLHERCGKAITNFTATLPPADSDQAQQATRDPY
;
A
#
# COMPACT_ATOMS: atom_id res chain seq x y z
N MET A 1 -63.67 18.06 52.38
CA MET A 1 -62.79 18.31 51.21
C MET A 1 -61.37 18.07 51.71
N ASN A 2 -60.89 16.83 51.52
CA ASN A 2 -59.57 16.36 51.94
C ASN A 2 -58.56 16.72 50.86
N LEU A 3 -57.42 17.28 51.25
CA LEU A 3 -56.20 17.23 50.44
C LEU A 3 -55.06 16.78 51.35
N SER A 4 -54.54 15.61 50.99
CA SER A 4 -53.37 14.97 51.56
C SER A 4 -52.15 15.42 50.76
N ASP A 5 -51.04 15.73 51.42
CA ASP A 5 -49.75 15.34 50.84
C ASP A 5 -48.70 15.28 51.95
N SER A 6 -48.22 14.05 52.18
CA SER A 6 -47.24 13.71 53.20
C SER A 6 -45.92 13.44 52.51
N ASP A 7 -44.99 14.35 52.74
CA ASP A 7 -43.61 14.32 52.29
C ASP A 7 -42.88 13.08 52.84
N VAL A 8 -42.59 12.08 52.00
CA VAL A 8 -41.59 11.05 52.27
C VAL A 8 -40.69 10.87 51.05
N ARG A 9 -39.54 11.53 51.15
CA ARG A 9 -38.38 11.52 50.25
C ARG A 9 -37.88 10.09 49.99
N LEU A 10 -38.14 9.55 48.80
CA LEU A 10 -37.55 8.30 48.32
C LEU A 10 -36.17 8.57 47.68
N LYS A 11 -35.21 7.73 48.08
CA LYS A 11 -33.78 7.79 47.75
C LYS A 11 -33.56 7.63 46.25
N HIS A 12 -32.79 8.55 45.65
CA HIS A 12 -32.18 8.35 44.33
C HIS A 12 -31.21 7.17 44.41
N GLY A 13 -31.64 6.01 43.91
CA GLY A 13 -30.77 4.88 43.66
C GLY A 13 -29.80 5.23 42.54
N GLN A 14 -28.52 5.28 42.85
CA GLN A 14 -27.45 5.29 41.85
C GLN A 14 -27.51 3.97 41.08
N ILE A 15 -28.05 4.00 39.86
CA ILE A 15 -27.82 2.94 38.89
C ILE A 15 -26.49 3.30 38.21
N THR A 16 -25.37 3.00 38.86
CA THR A 16 -24.10 2.86 38.15
C THR A 16 -24.15 1.51 37.47
N ASP A 17 -24.84 1.44 36.32
CA ASP A 17 -24.70 0.32 35.39
C ASP A 17 -23.31 0.48 34.74
N THR A 18 -22.32 0.04 35.50
CA THR A 18 -20.95 -0.03 35.02
C THR A 18 -20.92 -1.27 34.13
N ALA A 19 -21.06 -1.09 32.83
CA ALA A 19 -20.83 -2.15 31.86
C ALA A 19 -19.41 -2.70 32.08
N SER A 20 -19.32 -3.77 32.85
CA SER A 20 -18.07 -4.47 33.15
C SER A 20 -17.77 -5.33 31.95
N PHE A 21 -16.79 -4.93 31.15
CA PHE A 21 -16.22 -5.82 30.16
C PHE A 21 -15.57 -6.99 30.91
N PRO A 22 -15.99 -8.26 30.68
CA PRO A 22 -15.35 -9.38 31.33
C PRO A 22 -13.86 -9.37 30.99
N ALA A 23 -13.03 -9.49 32.02
CA ALA A 23 -11.58 -9.52 31.84
C ALA A 23 -11.20 -10.70 30.92
N THR A 24 -10.26 -10.46 30.00
CA THR A 24 -9.73 -11.50 29.12
C THR A 24 -9.24 -12.69 29.95
N PRO A 25 -9.74 -13.91 29.72
CA PRO A 25 -9.30 -15.10 30.45
C PRO A 25 -7.79 -15.32 30.33
N ALA A 26 -7.17 -15.82 31.40
CA ALA A 26 -5.76 -16.21 31.36
C ALA A 26 -5.54 -17.34 30.36
N ARG A 27 -4.40 -17.33 29.65
CA ARG A 27 -4.04 -18.40 28.70
C ARG A 27 -4.00 -19.79 29.35
N SER A 28 -3.63 -19.87 30.64
CA SER A 28 -3.65 -21.10 31.44
C SER A 28 -5.06 -21.65 31.72
N ALA A 29 -6.10 -20.82 31.59
CA ALA A 29 -7.48 -21.23 31.75
C ALA A 29 -8.12 -21.70 30.42
N MET A 30 -7.35 -21.69 29.32
CA MET A 30 -7.85 -22.13 28.02
C MET A 30 -7.76 -23.66 27.86
N PRO A 31 -8.65 -24.27 27.08
CA PRO A 31 -8.56 -25.68 26.75
C PRO A 31 -7.25 -26.03 26.04
N ALA A 32 -6.83 -27.29 26.13
CA ALA A 32 -5.58 -27.77 25.53
C ALA A 32 -5.48 -27.48 24.02
N TRP A 33 -6.60 -27.44 23.29
CA TRP A 33 -6.66 -27.16 21.85
C TRP A 33 -6.48 -25.69 21.47
N TYR A 34 -6.48 -24.76 22.44
CA TYR A 34 -6.47 -23.32 22.15
C TYR A 34 -5.18 -22.85 21.47
N ALA A 35 -4.04 -23.43 21.84
CA ALA A 35 -2.75 -23.09 21.21
C ALA A 35 -2.79 -23.39 19.70
N ASP A 36 -3.27 -24.57 19.31
CA ASP A 36 -3.42 -24.97 17.91
C ASP A 36 -4.39 -24.06 17.14
N LEU A 37 -5.50 -23.66 17.77
CA LEU A 37 -6.43 -22.69 17.18
C LEU A 37 -5.75 -21.33 16.97
N LEU A 38 -5.04 -20.82 17.99
CA LEU A 38 -4.35 -19.55 17.92
C LEU A 38 -3.32 -19.54 16.79
N ASP A 39 -2.52 -20.59 16.68
CA ASP A 39 -1.52 -20.74 15.62
C ASP A 39 -2.18 -20.84 14.25
N SER A 40 -3.28 -21.60 14.12
CA SER A 40 -4.05 -21.67 12.87
C SER A 40 -4.61 -20.32 12.43
N VAL A 41 -5.18 -19.56 13.37
CA VAL A 41 -5.72 -18.22 13.11
C VAL A 41 -4.60 -17.24 12.77
N ALA A 42 -3.51 -17.25 13.54
CA ALA A 42 -2.33 -16.43 13.28
C ALA A 42 -1.80 -16.71 11.87
N GLN A 43 -1.66 -17.98 11.48
CA GLN A 43 -1.18 -18.37 10.15
C GLN A 43 -2.11 -17.89 9.02
N ARG A 44 -3.43 -17.93 9.21
CA ARG A 44 -4.38 -17.39 8.22
C ARG A 44 -4.25 -15.88 8.08
N ILE A 45 -4.01 -15.16 9.17
CA ILE A 45 -3.83 -13.70 9.16
C ILE A 45 -2.50 -13.32 8.50
N THR A 46 -1.40 -13.98 8.90
CA THR A 46 -0.05 -13.69 8.38
C THR A 46 0.08 -14.03 6.90
N THR A 47 -0.67 -15.01 6.39
CA THR A 47 -0.67 -15.36 4.96
C THR A 47 -1.73 -14.62 4.15
N GLY A 48 -2.93 -14.45 4.68
CA GLY A 48 -4.06 -13.87 3.96
C GLY A 48 -3.91 -12.36 3.71
N ARG A 49 -3.41 -11.62 4.70
CA ARG A 49 -3.27 -10.16 4.58
C ARG A 49 -2.24 -9.74 3.52
N PRO A 50 -1.01 -10.26 3.48
CA PRO A 50 -0.06 -9.91 2.42
C PRO A 50 -0.56 -10.27 1.02
N ARG A 51 -1.27 -11.41 0.87
CA ARG A 51 -1.87 -11.80 -0.42
C ARG A 51 -2.92 -10.80 -0.90
N ALA A 52 -3.80 -10.36 -0.02
CA ALA A 52 -4.81 -9.35 -0.35
C ALA A 52 -4.16 -8.01 -0.74
N ILE A 53 -3.15 -7.58 0.02
CA ILE A 53 -2.38 -6.37 -0.26
C ILE A 53 -1.67 -6.47 -1.62
N ALA A 54 -1.00 -7.59 -1.89
CA ALA A 54 -0.31 -7.80 -3.16
C ALA A 54 -1.27 -7.81 -4.35
N ALA A 55 -2.44 -8.45 -4.21
CA ALA A 55 -3.48 -8.44 -5.25
C ALA A 55 -4.02 -7.03 -5.51
N ALA A 56 -4.29 -6.26 -4.46
CA ALA A 56 -4.72 -4.88 -4.59
C ALA A 56 -3.64 -4.00 -5.24
N ASN A 57 -2.38 -4.14 -4.82
CA ASN A 57 -1.26 -3.39 -5.40
C ASN A 57 -1.07 -3.71 -6.88
N HIS A 58 -1.19 -4.99 -7.26
CA HIS A 58 -1.12 -5.40 -8.66
C HIS A 58 -2.20 -4.71 -9.51
N GLU A 59 -3.46 -4.77 -9.07
CA GLU A 59 -4.57 -4.15 -9.81
C GLU A 59 -4.44 -2.63 -9.90
N LEU A 60 -3.96 -2.01 -8.83
CA LEU A 60 -3.68 -0.59 -8.75
C LEU A 60 -2.63 -0.16 -9.78
N LEU A 61 -1.50 -0.86 -9.83
CA LEU A 61 -0.43 -0.59 -10.78
C LEU A 61 -0.85 -0.88 -12.22
N ALA A 62 -1.66 -1.92 -12.44
CA ALA A 62 -2.26 -2.20 -13.74
C ALA A 62 -3.12 -1.03 -14.22
N THR A 63 -3.98 -0.52 -13.34
CA THR A 63 -4.85 0.62 -13.62
C THR A 63 -4.02 1.87 -13.96
N TYR A 64 -2.97 2.16 -13.19
CA TYR A 64 -2.13 3.34 -13.44
C TYR A 64 -1.25 3.23 -14.66
N TRP A 65 -0.74 2.05 -14.95
CA TRP A 65 -0.07 1.80 -16.19
C TRP A 65 -1.04 2.03 -17.38
N GLY A 66 -2.25 1.48 -17.31
CA GLY A 66 -3.28 1.65 -18.35
C GLY A 66 -3.65 3.11 -18.59
N ILE A 67 -3.94 3.88 -17.52
CA ILE A 67 -4.20 5.32 -17.63
C ILE A 67 -2.99 6.04 -18.24
N GLY A 68 -1.78 5.67 -17.82
CA GLY A 68 -0.55 6.24 -18.38
C GLY A 68 -0.39 5.97 -19.87
N ARG A 69 -0.72 4.76 -20.33
CA ARG A 69 -0.73 4.37 -21.75
C ARG A 69 -1.75 5.17 -22.54
N ASP A 70 -2.98 5.27 -22.06
CA ASP A 70 -4.03 6.07 -22.71
C ASP A 70 -3.59 7.52 -22.92
N ILE A 71 -2.92 8.10 -21.91
CA ILE A 71 -2.37 9.46 -22.02
C ILE A 71 -1.24 9.52 -23.06
N LEU A 72 -0.30 8.57 -23.04
CA LEU A 72 0.82 8.54 -24.00
C LEU A 72 0.35 8.40 -25.45
N ASP A 73 -0.58 7.48 -25.69
CA ASP A 73 -1.07 7.16 -27.03
C ASP A 73 -1.75 8.41 -27.62
N ARG A 74 -2.64 9.09 -26.87
CA ARG A 74 -3.29 10.33 -27.32
C ARG A 74 -2.34 11.50 -27.51
N GLN A 75 -1.29 11.61 -26.69
CA GLN A 75 -0.28 12.65 -26.89
C GLN A 75 0.52 12.44 -28.18
N SER A 76 0.77 11.19 -28.57
CA SER A 76 1.48 10.87 -29.81
C SER A 76 0.64 11.13 -31.06
N GLU A 77 -0.67 10.86 -31.00
CA GLU A 77 -1.60 11.00 -32.12
C GLU A 77 -2.07 12.43 -32.35
N GLU A 78 -2.36 13.17 -31.27
CA GLU A 78 -3.07 14.45 -31.34
C GLU A 78 -2.27 15.65 -30.81
N GLY A 79 -1.05 15.44 -30.32
CA GLY A 79 -0.15 16.53 -29.88
C GLY A 79 -0.61 17.26 -28.61
N TRP A 80 -1.43 16.62 -27.78
CA TRP A 80 -2.06 17.25 -26.63
C TRP A 80 -1.06 17.61 -25.51
N GLY A 81 -1.04 18.89 -25.13
CA GLY A 81 -0.19 19.41 -24.05
C GLY A 81 -0.73 19.16 -22.63
N THR A 82 -0.04 19.70 -21.63
CA THR A 82 -0.33 19.57 -20.19
C THR A 82 -1.76 19.93 -19.77
N LYS A 83 -2.44 20.80 -20.54
CA LYS A 83 -3.83 21.23 -20.28
C LYS A 83 -4.83 20.07 -20.27
N VAL A 84 -4.58 19.03 -21.07
CA VAL A 84 -5.47 17.85 -21.09
C VAL A 84 -5.39 17.07 -19.79
N ILE A 85 -4.19 16.96 -19.19
CA ILE A 85 -4.03 16.28 -17.90
C ILE A 85 -4.77 17.05 -16.79
N ASP A 86 -4.72 18.38 -16.81
CA ASP A 86 -5.44 19.21 -15.83
C ASP A 86 -6.97 19.05 -15.98
N ARG A 87 -7.48 19.02 -17.22
CA ARG A 87 -8.90 18.76 -17.49
C ARG A 87 -9.31 17.35 -17.07
N LEU A 88 -8.53 16.34 -17.45
CA LEU A 88 -8.77 14.94 -17.09
C LEU A 88 -8.80 14.76 -15.57
N SER A 89 -7.88 15.39 -14.84
CA SER A 89 -7.89 15.38 -13.38
C SER A 89 -9.18 15.97 -12.81
N THR A 90 -9.63 17.10 -13.35
CA THR A 90 -10.87 17.76 -12.92
C THR A 90 -12.08 16.86 -13.16
N ASP A 91 -12.19 16.28 -14.35
CA ASP A 91 -13.32 15.42 -14.73
C ASP A 91 -13.33 14.10 -13.96
N LEU A 92 -12.17 13.47 -13.75
CA LEU A 92 -12.05 12.24 -12.94
C LEU A 92 -12.43 12.48 -11.49
N ARG A 93 -12.00 13.59 -10.88
CA ARG A 93 -12.39 13.95 -9.52
C ARG A 93 -13.88 14.28 -9.40
N GLY A 94 -14.48 14.85 -10.44
CA GLY A 94 -15.93 15.07 -10.49
C GLY A 94 -16.72 13.77 -10.63
N ARG A 95 -16.23 12.82 -11.44
CA ARG A 95 -16.87 11.52 -11.68
C ARG A 95 -16.67 10.54 -10.52
N PHE A 96 -15.54 10.64 -9.82
CA PHE A 96 -15.15 9.78 -8.70
C PHE A 96 -14.80 10.64 -7.49
N PRO A 97 -15.79 11.25 -6.80
CA PRO A 97 -15.55 12.20 -5.71
C PRO A 97 -14.84 11.57 -4.49
N ASP A 98 -15.10 10.28 -4.22
CA ASP A 98 -14.42 9.51 -3.17
C ASP A 98 -13.10 8.90 -3.66
N GLY A 99 -12.82 8.98 -4.97
CA GLY A 99 -11.64 8.43 -5.60
C GLY A 99 -10.40 9.27 -5.32
N ARG A 100 -9.43 8.69 -4.62
CA ARG A 100 -8.09 9.27 -4.47
C ARG A 100 -7.26 8.98 -5.71
N GLY A 101 -6.13 9.68 -5.85
CA GLY A 101 -5.19 9.36 -6.92
C GLY A 101 -5.31 10.14 -8.23
N TYR A 102 -6.42 10.83 -8.48
CA TYR A 102 -6.63 11.50 -9.77
C TYR A 102 -6.16 12.96 -9.77
N SER A 103 -5.06 13.27 -9.07
CA SER A 103 -4.45 14.60 -9.13
C SER A 103 -3.68 14.82 -10.44
N PRO A 104 -3.51 16.07 -10.92
CA PRO A 104 -2.76 16.32 -12.15
C PRO A 104 -1.31 15.82 -12.04
N ARG A 105 -0.72 15.96 -10.84
CA ARG A 105 0.61 15.43 -10.55
C ARG A 105 0.64 13.91 -10.68
N ASN A 106 -0.33 13.23 -10.09
CA ASN A 106 -0.34 11.76 -10.12
C ASN A 106 -0.63 11.22 -11.53
N LEU A 107 -1.50 11.85 -12.32
CA LEU A 107 -1.68 11.51 -13.73
C LEU A 107 -0.39 11.67 -14.55
N LYS A 108 0.43 12.69 -14.25
CA LYS A 108 1.77 12.83 -14.86
C LYS A 108 2.69 11.67 -14.47
N TYR A 109 2.64 11.21 -13.22
CA TYR A 109 3.38 10.01 -12.80
C TYR A 109 2.85 8.75 -13.45
N MET A 110 1.53 8.56 -13.60
CA MET A 110 0.96 7.42 -14.32
C MET A 110 1.48 7.37 -15.77
N ARG A 111 1.48 8.52 -16.45
CA ARG A 111 2.08 8.67 -17.78
C ARG A 111 3.58 8.32 -17.78
N ALA A 112 4.34 8.86 -16.83
CA ALA A 112 5.78 8.59 -16.72
C ALA A 112 6.08 7.11 -16.40
N PHE A 113 5.23 6.47 -15.60
CA PHE A 113 5.30 5.06 -15.25
C PHE A 113 5.09 4.18 -16.49
N ALA A 114 4.05 4.46 -17.29
CA ALA A 114 3.82 3.76 -18.54
C ALA A 114 4.96 3.96 -19.56
N ALA A 115 5.59 5.13 -19.58
CA ALA A 115 6.75 5.40 -20.44
C ALA A 115 8.02 4.68 -19.95
N ALA A 116 8.23 4.62 -18.63
CA ALA A 116 9.37 3.97 -18.00
C ALA A 116 9.31 2.44 -18.13
N TRP A 117 8.11 1.88 -18.26
CA TRP A 117 7.86 0.44 -18.38
C TRP A 117 6.95 0.14 -19.58
N PRO A 118 7.47 0.17 -20.82
CA PRO A 118 6.64 0.00 -22.02
C PRO A 118 6.00 -1.39 -22.15
N ASP A 119 6.66 -2.41 -21.58
CA ASP A 119 6.17 -3.78 -21.55
C ASP A 119 5.50 -4.08 -20.21
N PHE A 120 4.18 -4.28 -20.24
CA PHE A 120 3.40 -4.55 -19.05
C PHE A 120 3.73 -5.90 -18.39
N THR A 121 4.30 -6.86 -19.13
CA THR A 121 4.69 -8.16 -18.55
C THR A 121 5.78 -8.01 -17.49
N VAL A 122 6.67 -7.02 -17.66
CA VAL A 122 7.69 -6.63 -16.67
C VAL A 122 7.05 -6.01 -15.43
N VAL A 123 5.94 -5.27 -15.62
CA VAL A 123 5.14 -4.72 -14.52
C VAL A 123 4.51 -5.84 -13.69
N GLN A 124 3.97 -6.86 -14.35
CA GLN A 124 3.29 -7.98 -13.68
C GLN A 124 4.22 -8.92 -12.91
N ALA A 125 5.42 -9.22 -13.43
CA ALA A 125 6.25 -10.30 -12.89
C ALA A 125 7.04 -9.92 -11.61
N GLY A 126 7.47 -8.67 -11.47
CA GLY A 126 8.32 -8.25 -10.34
C GLY A 126 7.98 -6.89 -9.75
N LEU A 127 7.62 -5.92 -10.60
CA LEU A 127 7.32 -4.56 -10.16
C LEU A 127 5.99 -4.45 -9.41
N ALA A 128 5.03 -5.34 -9.71
CA ALA A 128 3.74 -5.41 -9.02
C ALA A 128 3.84 -5.73 -7.52
N GLN A 129 5.03 -6.11 -7.04
CA GLN A 129 5.29 -6.28 -5.61
C GLN A 129 5.63 -4.95 -4.92
N LEU A 130 6.19 -3.99 -5.66
CA LEU A 130 6.55 -2.68 -5.11
C LEU A 130 5.33 -1.76 -5.06
N PRO A 131 5.05 -1.08 -3.94
CA PRO A 131 4.03 -0.03 -3.83
C PRO A 131 4.20 1.10 -4.86
N TRP A 132 3.15 1.87 -5.08
CA TRP A 132 3.14 2.98 -6.04
C TRP A 132 4.21 4.03 -5.75
N TYR A 133 4.45 4.39 -4.49
CA TYR A 133 5.51 5.34 -4.17
C TYR A 133 6.94 4.87 -4.43
N HIS A 134 7.19 3.56 -4.43
CA HIS A 134 8.47 3.02 -4.90
C HIS A 134 8.62 3.23 -6.39
N GLN A 135 7.55 3.03 -7.17
CA GLN A 135 7.57 3.28 -8.61
C GLN A 135 7.85 4.75 -8.90
N ILE A 136 7.21 5.68 -8.18
CA ILE A 136 7.50 7.11 -8.30
C ILE A 136 8.98 7.36 -7.99
N ALA A 137 9.52 6.85 -6.88
CA ALA A 137 10.91 7.07 -6.50
C ALA A 137 11.90 6.56 -7.57
N LEU A 138 11.62 5.40 -8.16
CA LEU A 138 12.42 4.83 -9.26
C LEU A 138 12.39 5.71 -10.51
N ILE A 139 11.22 6.25 -10.89
CA ILE A 139 11.07 7.10 -12.07
C ILE A 139 11.71 8.47 -11.85
N GLU A 140 11.57 9.05 -10.65
CA GLU A 140 12.08 10.40 -10.35
C GLU A 140 13.60 10.46 -10.23
N LYS A 141 14.22 9.37 -9.76
CA LYS A 141 15.65 9.38 -9.43
C LYS A 141 16.54 8.69 -10.46
N LEU A 142 15.98 7.87 -11.36
CA LEU A 142 16.75 7.06 -12.30
C LEU A 142 16.25 7.27 -13.73
N ASP A 143 17.09 7.88 -14.56
CA ASP A 143 16.84 8.03 -15.99
C ASP A 143 17.15 6.73 -16.76
N ASP A 144 18.23 6.03 -16.35
CA ASP A 144 18.69 4.78 -16.98
C ASP A 144 17.72 3.61 -16.71
N PRO A 145 17.11 3.02 -17.75
CA PRO A 145 16.21 1.88 -17.61
C PRO A 145 16.86 0.65 -16.95
N ASP A 146 18.14 0.40 -17.17
CA ASP A 146 18.82 -0.78 -16.63
C ASP A 146 19.12 -0.61 -15.14
N GLN A 147 19.53 0.58 -14.72
CA GLN A 147 19.64 0.90 -13.30
C GLN A 147 18.28 0.82 -12.61
N ARG A 148 17.22 1.34 -13.25
CA ARG A 148 15.86 1.28 -12.71
C ARG A 148 15.42 -0.16 -12.48
N ARG A 149 15.64 -1.05 -13.44
CA ARG A 149 15.37 -2.49 -13.32
C ARG A 149 16.16 -3.13 -12.19
N TRP A 150 17.46 -2.81 -12.09
CA TRP A 150 18.32 -3.35 -11.05
C TRP A 150 17.84 -2.97 -9.65
N TYR A 151 17.59 -1.67 -9.41
CA TYR A 151 17.11 -1.20 -8.11
C TYR A 151 15.72 -1.74 -7.76
N ALA A 152 14.83 -1.87 -8.74
CA ALA A 152 13.52 -2.46 -8.51
C ALA A 152 13.61 -3.95 -8.12
N ALA A 153 14.44 -4.73 -8.82
CA ALA A 153 14.68 -6.12 -8.49
C ALA A 153 15.30 -6.28 -7.10
N ALA A 154 16.32 -5.49 -6.78
CA ALA A 154 16.97 -5.50 -5.47
C ALA A 154 16.00 -5.09 -4.34
N ALA A 155 15.12 -4.11 -4.58
CA ALA A 155 14.12 -3.69 -3.61
C ALA A 155 13.11 -4.79 -3.30
N VAL A 156 12.67 -5.55 -4.31
CA VAL A 156 11.78 -6.71 -4.13
C VAL A 156 12.49 -7.83 -3.39
N GLU A 157 13.70 -8.18 -3.80
CA GLU A 157 14.47 -9.29 -3.23
C GLU A 157 14.83 -9.04 -1.76
N GLN A 158 15.19 -7.81 -1.41
CA GLN A 158 15.65 -7.45 -0.07
C GLN A 158 14.56 -6.81 0.79
N GLY A 159 13.33 -6.70 0.29
CA GLY A 159 12.19 -6.11 1.01
C GLY A 159 12.40 -4.64 1.40
N TRP A 160 13.04 -3.85 0.55
CA TRP A 160 13.36 -2.46 0.88
C TRP A 160 12.11 -1.60 1.02
N SER A 161 12.05 -0.87 2.12
CA SER A 161 11.12 0.26 2.24
C SER A 161 11.46 1.33 1.20
N ARG A 162 10.50 2.19 0.86
CA ARG A 162 10.68 3.29 -0.10
C ARG A 162 11.87 4.18 0.29
N ASP A 163 12.05 4.46 1.57
CA ASP A 163 13.13 5.34 2.05
C ASP A 163 14.49 4.66 2.01
N VAL A 164 14.54 3.35 2.27
CA VAL A 164 15.75 2.54 2.09
C VAL A 164 16.14 2.46 0.62
N LEU A 165 15.18 2.24 -0.28
CA LEU A 165 15.39 2.30 -1.73
C LEU A 165 15.98 3.66 -2.14
N VAL A 166 15.37 4.76 -1.70
CA VAL A 166 15.87 6.12 -1.98
C VAL A 166 17.29 6.30 -1.46
N HIS A 167 17.58 5.86 -0.23
CA HIS A 167 18.93 5.94 0.33
C HIS A 167 19.96 5.14 -0.50
N HIS A 168 19.59 3.95 -0.98
CA HIS A 168 20.48 3.14 -1.82
C HIS A 168 20.69 3.73 -3.22
N ILE A 169 19.68 4.41 -3.79
CA ILE A 169 19.81 5.16 -5.04
C ILE A 169 20.75 6.35 -4.84
N ASP A 170 20.51 7.17 -3.82
CA ASP A 170 21.33 8.37 -3.53
C ASP A 170 22.78 7.99 -3.20
N GLY A 171 22.96 6.85 -2.54
CA GLY A 171 24.27 6.26 -2.29
C GLY A 171 24.89 5.55 -3.49
N ARG A 172 24.21 5.40 -4.63
CA ARG A 172 24.71 4.66 -5.82
C ARG A 172 25.18 3.24 -5.50
N LEU A 173 24.40 2.52 -4.69
CA LEU A 173 24.68 1.13 -4.33
C LEU A 173 25.03 0.25 -5.54
N HIS A 174 24.34 0.42 -6.67
CA HIS A 174 24.60 -0.31 -7.91
C HIS A 174 26.07 -0.19 -8.39
N GLU A 175 26.71 0.96 -8.24
CA GLU A 175 28.11 1.17 -8.63
C GLU A 175 29.09 0.45 -7.71
N ARG A 176 28.73 0.32 -6.42
CA ARG A 176 29.58 -0.29 -5.38
C ARG A 176 29.46 -1.81 -5.33
N CYS A 177 28.34 -2.36 -5.75
CA CYS A 177 28.14 -3.81 -5.81
C CYS A 177 28.95 -4.48 -6.95
N GLY A 178 29.61 -3.69 -7.81
CA GLY A 178 30.41 -4.20 -8.93
C GLY A 178 29.56 -5.00 -9.93
N LYS A 179 30.20 -5.47 -11.02
CA LYS A 179 29.58 -6.40 -11.99
C LYS A 179 29.32 -7.80 -11.38
N ALA A 180 28.93 -7.92 -10.12
CA ALA A 180 28.33 -9.14 -9.57
C ALA A 180 26.87 -9.23 -10.04
N ILE A 181 26.71 -9.26 -11.37
CA ILE A 181 25.56 -9.85 -12.01
C ILE A 181 25.69 -11.36 -11.73
N THR A 182 24.57 -11.96 -11.31
CA THR A 182 24.35 -13.40 -11.03
C THR A 182 24.89 -13.95 -9.69
N ASN A 183 24.15 -13.70 -8.62
CA ASN A 183 23.70 -14.79 -7.73
C ASN A 183 22.44 -14.33 -6.99
N PHE A 184 21.31 -14.40 -7.71
CA PHE A 184 19.95 -14.16 -7.24
C PHE A 184 19.45 -15.33 -6.38
N THR A 185 20.21 -15.74 -5.36
CA THR A 185 19.75 -16.68 -4.34
C THR A 185 20.68 -16.61 -3.12
N ALA A 186 20.34 -15.79 -2.13
CA ALA A 186 20.60 -16.12 -0.72
C ALA A 186 20.01 -15.06 0.21
N THR A 187 19.12 -15.55 1.08
CA THR A 187 18.76 -14.99 2.40
C THR A 187 17.95 -13.70 2.45
N LEU A 188 16.62 -13.87 2.55
CA LEU A 188 15.74 -12.95 3.27
C LEU A 188 15.94 -13.14 4.79
N PRO A 189 16.24 -12.08 5.58
CA PRO A 189 15.68 -11.97 6.92
C PRO A 189 14.17 -11.73 6.80
N PRO A 190 13.35 -12.01 7.82
CA PRO A 190 11.90 -11.94 7.70
C PRO A 190 11.46 -10.50 7.36
N ALA A 191 11.13 -10.26 6.09
CA ALA A 191 10.59 -9.00 5.59
C ALA A 191 9.06 -8.95 5.74
N ASP A 192 8.54 -9.46 6.85
CA ASP A 192 7.11 -9.38 7.18
C ASP A 192 6.84 -8.12 8.00
N SER A 193 7.04 -6.93 7.43
CA SER A 193 6.55 -5.70 8.05
C SER A 193 6.51 -4.52 7.09
N ASP A 194 7.63 -4.11 6.51
CA ASP A 194 7.74 -2.71 6.08
C ASP A 194 7.14 -2.43 4.69
N GLN A 195 7.37 -3.31 3.72
CA GLN A 195 6.78 -3.17 2.37
C GLN A 195 5.27 -3.41 2.39
N ALA A 196 4.81 -4.41 3.14
CA ALA A 196 3.37 -4.67 3.33
C ALA A 196 2.68 -3.51 4.07
N GLN A 197 3.35 -2.92 5.08
CA GLN A 197 2.84 -1.73 5.76
C GLN A 197 2.80 -0.52 4.82
N GLN A 198 3.80 -0.32 3.96
CA GLN A 198 3.79 0.77 2.99
C GLN A 198 2.73 0.61 1.92
N ALA A 199 2.48 -0.61 1.43
CA ALA A 199 1.37 -0.88 0.53
C ALA A 199 0.00 -0.57 1.18
N THR A 200 -0.14 -0.76 2.49
CA THR A 200 -1.35 -0.31 3.22
C THR A 200 -1.38 1.18 3.55
N ARG A 201 -0.23 1.87 3.48
CA ARG A 201 -0.12 3.32 3.72
C ARG A 201 -0.17 4.13 2.43
N ASP A 202 0.05 3.51 1.27
CA ASP A 202 -0.07 4.12 -0.05
C ASP A 202 -1.55 4.46 -0.24
N PRO A 203 -1.96 5.72 -0.04
CA PRO A 203 -3.34 6.08 0.16
C PRO A 203 -3.94 6.35 -1.20
N TYR A 204 -4.23 5.27 -1.90
CA TYR A 204 -5.51 5.20 -2.59
C TYR A 204 -6.58 4.83 -1.56
#